data_AF-A0A7J4R009-F1
#
_entry.id   AF-A0A7J4R009-F1
#
_cell.length_a   1.000
_cell.length_b   1.000
_cell.length_c   1.000
_cell.angle_alpha   90.00
_cell.angle_beta   90.00
_cell.angle_gamma   90.00
#
_symmetry.space_group_name_H-M   'P 1'
#
loop_
_entity.id
_entity.type
_entity.pdbx_description
1 polymer ?
#
loop_
_entity_poly.entity_id
_entity_poly.type
_entity_poly.pdbx_seq_one_letter_code
_entity_poly.pdbx_strand_id
1 'polypeptide(L)'
;MRLLTFARFIRMITKKGPADIDKIQNMGLLAVKLTQIFALRPDLLSEEKCHQLQSLYQRANSIPKEDSMKLIHDRAPSGFLDAFESFEEEPFAAASIGQVHRGTLKDGSEVVVKIIKADFEKSFRKDVARMRRWLRIGLFLNPRLRKVGNPVGLLQHVEDYTLRELDLRNEIQGAELLRTKAKEVENQFPMPLLKFPKVWPELSNRHILVMEHIKAPTLESRLSDKDLSWEDLLQLFRIHGAYMFGIGTFHG
;
A
#
# COMPACT_ATOMS: atom_id res chain seq x y z
N MET A 1 -11.28 -10.91 11.23
CA MET A 1 -12.30 -10.01 11.76
C MET A 1 -13.37 -10.83 12.48
N ARG A 2 -13.94 -10.32 13.59
CA ARG A 2 -15.09 -10.94 14.26
C ARG A 2 -16.34 -10.79 13.38
N LEU A 3 -17.33 -11.69 13.50
CA LEU A 3 -18.53 -11.68 12.65
C LEU A 3 -19.31 -10.37 12.75
N LEU A 4 -19.54 -9.87 13.97
CA LEU A 4 -20.24 -8.60 14.20
C LEU A 4 -19.49 -7.42 13.59
N THR A 5 -18.15 -7.40 13.69
CA THR A 5 -17.32 -6.38 13.06
C THR A 5 -17.45 -6.43 11.54
N PHE A 6 -17.46 -7.63 10.94
CA PHE A 6 -17.66 -7.80 9.50
C PHE A 6 -19.06 -7.35 9.05
N ALA A 7 -20.11 -7.68 9.81
CA ALA A 7 -21.47 -7.23 9.50
C ALA A 7 -21.59 -5.70 9.58
N ARG A 8 -20.99 -5.07 10.59
CA ARG A 8 -20.92 -3.60 10.71
C ARG A 8 -20.14 -2.97 9.56
N PHE A 9 -19.01 -3.57 9.19
CA PHE A 9 -18.19 -3.18 8.06
C PHE A 9 -18.98 -3.18 6.74
N ILE A 10 -19.61 -4.30 6.39
CA ILE A 10 -20.41 -4.42 5.16
C ILE A 10 -21.58 -3.43 5.17
N ARG A 11 -22.28 -3.28 6.30
CA ARG A 11 -23.37 -2.30 6.41
C ARG A 11 -22.87 -0.87 6.20
N MET A 12 -21.70 -0.53 6.72
CA MET A 12 -21.13 0.82 6.59
C MET A 12 -20.73 1.13 5.15
N ILE A 13 -20.12 0.17 4.46
CA ILE A 13 -19.77 0.34 3.04
C ILE A 13 -21.03 0.41 2.16
N THR A 14 -22.04 -0.42 2.41
CA THR A 14 -23.22 -0.53 1.52
C THR A 14 -24.35 0.44 1.82
N LYS A 15 -24.42 1.04 3.01
CA LYS A 15 -25.46 2.04 3.35
C LYS A 15 -25.35 3.26 2.42
N LYS A 16 -26.47 3.93 2.11
CA LYS A 16 -26.45 5.22 1.41
C LYS A 16 -25.70 6.29 2.23
N GLY A 17 -24.99 7.19 1.53
CA GLY A 17 -24.21 8.28 2.12
C GLY A 17 -22.77 7.90 2.46
N PRO A 18 -22.00 8.81 3.06
CA PRO A 18 -20.57 8.65 3.28
C PRO A 18 -20.24 7.53 4.27
N ALA A 19 -19.16 6.79 3.99
CA ALA A 19 -18.57 5.85 4.93
C ALA A 19 -17.69 6.57 5.97
N ASP A 20 -17.60 6.02 7.18
CA ASP A 20 -16.76 6.55 8.25
C ASP A 20 -15.36 5.91 8.16
N ILE A 21 -14.41 6.67 7.64
CA ILE A 21 -13.05 6.20 7.32
C ILE A 21 -12.28 5.82 8.59
N ASP A 22 -12.39 6.63 9.65
CA ASP A 22 -11.73 6.36 10.93
C ASP A 22 -12.28 5.09 11.58
N LYS A 23 -13.60 4.86 11.50
CA LYS A 23 -14.19 3.60 11.96
C LYS A 23 -13.69 2.40 11.16
N ILE A 24 -13.50 2.52 9.85
CA ILE A 24 -12.93 1.45 9.02
C ILE A 24 -11.51 1.12 9.48
N GLN A 25 -10.67 2.13 9.70
CA GLN A 25 -9.29 1.95 10.13
C GLN A 25 -9.21 1.30 11.52
N ASN A 26 -10.10 1.70 12.43
CA ASN A 26 -10.25 1.09 13.77
C ASN A 26 -10.76 -0.37 13.75
N MET A 27 -11.32 -0.85 12.64
CA MET A 27 -11.71 -2.26 12.48
C MET A 27 -10.52 -3.17 12.15
N GLY A 28 -9.35 -2.61 11.86
CA GLY A 28 -8.09 -3.32 11.62
C GLY A 28 -7.74 -3.46 10.14
N LEU A 29 -6.50 -3.92 9.88
CA LEU A 29 -5.89 -3.97 8.55
C LEU A 29 -6.75 -4.70 7.49
N LEU A 30 -7.42 -5.79 7.86
CA LEU A 30 -8.29 -6.52 6.93
C LEU A 30 -9.46 -5.67 6.43
N ALA A 31 -10.05 -4.81 7.29
CA ALA A 31 -11.13 -3.92 6.87
C ALA A 31 -10.61 -2.84 5.90
N VAL A 32 -9.43 -2.27 6.17
CA VAL A 32 -8.77 -1.31 5.28
C VAL A 32 -8.52 -1.93 3.90
N LYS A 33 -7.90 -3.12 3.84
CA LYS A 33 -7.61 -3.82 2.59
C LYS A 33 -8.86 -4.19 1.79
N LEU A 34 -9.92 -4.65 2.46
CA LEU A 34 -11.19 -4.91 1.78
C LEU A 34 -11.81 -3.62 1.24
N THR A 35 -11.71 -2.51 1.97
CA THR A 35 -12.24 -1.21 1.53
C THR A 35 -11.50 -0.68 0.32
N GLN A 36 -10.17 -0.83 0.29
CA GLN A 36 -9.34 -0.48 -0.86
C GLN A 36 -9.81 -1.22 -2.12
N ILE A 37 -10.19 -2.49 -2.02
CA ILE A 37 -10.78 -3.26 -3.12
C ILE A 37 -12.18 -2.73 -3.50
N PHE A 38 -13.04 -2.47 -2.52
CA PHE A 38 -14.37 -1.91 -2.78
C PHE A 38 -14.33 -0.53 -3.44
N ALA A 39 -13.33 0.29 -3.13
CA ALA A 39 -13.13 1.61 -3.73
C ALA A 39 -12.87 1.56 -5.25
N LEU A 40 -12.50 0.39 -5.78
CA LEU A 40 -12.25 0.14 -7.21
C LEU A 40 -13.44 -0.57 -7.90
N ARG A 41 -14.60 -0.66 -7.25
CA ARG A 41 -15.77 -1.42 -7.71
C ARG A 41 -17.02 -0.54 -7.87
N PRO A 42 -17.05 0.35 -8.88
CA PRO A 42 -18.22 1.18 -9.17
C PRO A 42 -19.45 0.38 -9.63
N ASP A 43 -19.28 -0.90 -9.96
CA ASP A 43 -20.37 -1.84 -10.20
C ASP A 43 -21.05 -2.32 -8.90
N LEU A 44 -20.40 -2.15 -7.74
CA LEU A 44 -20.93 -2.53 -6.42
C LEU A 44 -21.33 -1.31 -5.56
N LEU A 45 -20.69 -0.17 -5.77
CA LEU A 45 -20.89 1.06 -4.98
C LEU A 45 -21.09 2.26 -5.90
N SER A 46 -21.72 3.32 -5.39
CA SER A 46 -21.80 4.58 -6.15
C SER A 46 -20.42 5.17 -6.38
N GLU A 47 -20.25 5.87 -7.50
CA GLU A 47 -19.01 6.55 -7.88
C GLU A 47 -18.52 7.51 -6.78
N GLU A 48 -19.42 8.33 -6.24
CA GLU A 48 -19.14 9.22 -5.10
C GLU A 48 -18.54 8.48 -3.90
N LYS A 49 -19.05 7.27 -3.62
CA LYS A 49 -18.54 6.44 -2.53
C LYS A 49 -17.19 5.84 -2.87
N CYS A 50 -16.99 5.37 -4.10
CA CYS A 50 -15.69 4.90 -4.55
C CYS A 50 -14.61 5.98 -4.38
N HIS A 51 -14.86 7.21 -4.84
CA HIS A 51 -13.96 8.34 -4.65
C HIS A 51 -13.71 8.65 -3.17
N GLN A 52 -14.76 8.64 -2.35
CA GLN A 52 -14.59 8.82 -0.91
C GLN A 52 -13.66 7.75 -0.30
N LEU A 53 -13.86 6.48 -0.66
CA LEU A 53 -13.07 5.37 -0.14
C LEU A 53 -11.65 5.33 -0.71
N GLN A 54 -11.40 5.90 -1.90
CA GLN A 54 -10.05 6.05 -2.46
C GLN A 54 -9.13 6.88 -1.56
N SER A 55 -9.69 7.77 -0.73
CA SER A 55 -8.91 8.50 0.27
C SER A 55 -8.14 7.59 1.24
N LEU A 56 -8.54 6.31 1.42
CA LEU A 56 -7.78 5.34 2.24
C LEU A 56 -6.44 4.92 1.64
N TYR A 57 -6.21 5.14 0.34
CA TYR A 57 -4.89 4.96 -0.25
C TYR A 57 -3.93 6.08 0.15
N GLN A 58 -4.46 7.27 0.48
CA GLN A 58 -3.68 8.47 0.81
C GLN A 58 -3.62 8.73 2.32
N ARG A 59 -4.73 8.52 3.03
CA ARG A 59 -4.92 8.80 4.45
C ARG A 59 -4.79 7.51 5.26
N ALA A 60 -3.57 7.05 5.49
CA ALA A 60 -3.34 6.08 6.57
C ALA A 60 -3.19 6.76 7.96
N ASN A 61 -3.50 8.06 8.06
CA ASN A 61 -3.21 8.91 9.22
C ASN A 61 -3.90 8.51 10.53
N SER A 62 -4.93 7.67 10.52
CA SER A 62 -5.67 7.33 11.76
C SER A 62 -5.22 6.03 12.43
N ILE A 63 -4.27 5.29 11.85
CA ILE A 63 -3.70 4.14 12.54
C ILE A 63 -2.80 4.68 13.67
N PRO A 64 -3.00 4.27 14.94
CA PRO A 64 -2.23 4.78 16.08
C PRO A 64 -0.74 4.81 15.77
N LYS A 65 -0.09 5.95 16.04
CA LYS A 65 1.35 6.06 15.94
C LYS A 65 1.96 5.06 16.92
N GLU A 66 2.82 4.20 16.41
CA GLU A 66 3.70 3.42 17.27
C GLU A 66 4.97 4.22 17.46
N ASP A 67 5.58 4.06 18.62
CA ASP A 67 6.87 4.66 18.94
C ASP A 67 7.90 4.23 17.88
N SER A 68 8.30 5.20 17.05
CA SER A 68 9.21 5.00 15.93
C SER A 68 10.58 4.55 16.41
N MET A 69 11.06 5.11 17.52
CA MET A 69 12.35 4.77 18.12
C MET A 69 12.35 3.35 18.66
N LYS A 70 11.24 2.93 19.28
CA LYS A 70 11.07 1.53 19.68
C LYS A 70 11.07 0.59 18.47
N LEU A 71 10.35 0.94 17.40
CA LEU A 71 10.32 0.12 16.18
C LEU A 71 11.70 0.02 15.53
N ILE A 72 12.47 1.10 15.49
CA ILE A 72 13.84 1.13 14.98
C ILE A 72 14.71 0.22 15.85
N HIS A 73 14.67 0.39 17.16
CA HIS A 73 15.43 -0.43 18.10
C HIS A 73 15.15 -1.93 17.91
N ASP A 74 13.88 -2.31 17.75
CA ASP A 74 13.47 -3.72 17.69
C ASP A 74 13.69 -4.35 16.30
N ARG A 75 13.76 -3.56 15.23
CA ARG A 75 13.64 -4.06 13.85
C ARG A 75 14.71 -3.58 12.90
N ALA A 76 15.46 -2.53 13.21
CA ALA A 76 16.48 -2.00 12.32
C ALA A 76 17.76 -2.85 12.35
N PRO A 77 18.59 -2.78 11.30
CA PRO A 77 19.96 -3.28 11.36
C PRO A 77 20.74 -2.65 12.53
N SER A 78 21.75 -3.36 13.05
CA SER A 78 22.63 -2.81 14.09
C SER A 78 23.33 -1.54 13.61
N GLY A 79 23.38 -0.51 14.45
CA GLY A 79 23.97 0.79 14.10
C GLY A 79 23.14 1.59 13.09
N PHE A 80 21.86 1.26 12.86
CA PHE A 80 21.02 1.95 11.88
C PHE A 80 21.04 3.48 12.04
N LEU A 81 20.82 3.98 13.25
CA LEU A 81 20.82 5.42 13.53
C LEU A 81 22.20 6.07 13.37
N ASP A 82 23.29 5.29 13.46
CA ASP A 82 24.65 5.81 13.26
C ASP A 82 24.92 6.19 11.80
N ALA A 83 24.09 5.75 10.84
CA ALA A 83 24.18 6.15 9.45
C ALA A 83 23.53 7.52 9.16
N PHE A 84 22.74 8.05 10.10
CA PHE A 84 21.97 9.28 9.93
C PHE A 84 22.70 10.48 10.55
N GLU A 85 22.68 11.60 9.83
CA GLU A 85 22.95 12.92 10.39
C GLU A 85 21.72 13.46 11.13
N SER A 86 20.53 13.24 10.57
CA SER A 86 19.26 13.57 11.22
C SER A 86 18.16 12.57 10.85
N PHE A 87 17.22 12.35 11.77
CA PHE A 87 16.07 11.48 11.59
C PHE A 87 14.84 12.12 12.25
N GLU A 88 13.76 12.33 11.50
CA GLU A 88 12.50 12.86 12.02
C GLU A 88 11.70 11.75 12.71
N GLU A 89 11.66 11.78 14.04
CA GLU A 89 10.90 10.80 14.84
C GLU A 89 9.40 10.82 14.55
N GLU A 90 8.88 11.99 14.18
CA GLU A 90 7.49 12.16 13.77
C GLU A 90 7.31 11.71 12.31
N PRO A 91 6.38 10.80 12.02
CA PRO A 91 6.15 10.35 10.65
C PRO A 91 5.50 11.46 9.84
N PHE A 92 6.06 11.76 8.66
CA PHE A 92 5.46 12.74 7.74
C PHE A 92 4.31 12.15 6.92
N ALA A 93 4.28 10.82 6.78
CA ALA A 93 3.22 10.10 6.09
C ALA A 93 2.95 8.75 6.74
N ALA A 94 1.69 8.33 6.75
CA ALA A 94 1.31 6.97 7.10
C ALA A 94 1.21 6.10 5.84
N ALA A 95 1.57 4.82 5.96
CA ALA A 95 1.40 3.81 4.92
C ALA A 95 0.38 2.76 5.37
N SER A 96 -0.11 1.93 4.43
CA SER A 96 -1.10 0.86 4.68
C SER A 96 -0.77 -0.04 5.88
N ILE A 97 0.52 -0.36 6.07
CA ILE A 97 1.04 -1.30 7.07
C ILE A 97 2.16 -0.70 7.94
N GLY A 98 2.42 0.60 7.81
CA GLY A 98 3.65 1.22 8.29
C GLY A 98 3.57 2.72 8.45
N GLN A 99 4.70 3.32 8.74
CA GLN A 99 4.89 4.76 8.84
C GLN A 99 6.16 5.17 8.09
N VAL A 100 6.16 6.39 7.56
CA VAL A 100 7.26 6.91 6.75
C VAL A 100 7.82 8.16 7.43
N HIS A 101 9.12 8.14 7.67
CA HIS A 101 9.89 9.18 8.33
C HIS A 101 10.84 9.82 7.33
N ARG A 102 11.22 11.08 7.57
CA ARG A 102 12.30 11.72 6.83
C ARG A 102 13.61 11.55 7.58
N GLY A 103 14.71 11.57 6.85
CA GLY A 103 16.04 11.66 7.44
C GLY A 103 17.07 12.16 6.43
N THR A 104 18.24 12.47 6.95
CA THR A 104 19.44 12.81 6.17
C THR A 104 20.54 11.86 6.60
N LEU A 105 21.16 11.18 5.65
CA LEU A 105 22.32 10.33 5.90
C LEU A 105 23.58 11.16 6.13
N LYS A 106 24.61 10.58 6.75
CA LYS A 106 25.90 11.26 6.99
C LYS A 106 26.64 11.70 5.71
N ASP A 107 26.28 11.15 4.56
CA ASP A 107 26.79 11.58 3.25
C ASP A 107 26.00 12.77 2.64
N GLY A 108 25.01 13.30 3.37
CA GLY A 108 24.13 14.39 2.95
C GLY A 108 22.91 13.94 2.14
N SER A 109 22.74 12.64 1.88
CA SER A 109 21.59 12.13 1.11
C SER A 109 20.29 12.28 1.89
N GLU A 110 19.30 12.91 1.26
CA GLU A 110 17.93 13.00 1.80
C GLU A 110 17.15 11.71 1.52
N VAL A 111 16.64 11.09 2.59
CA VAL A 111 15.98 9.79 2.52
C VAL A 111 14.62 9.81 3.20
N VAL A 112 13.78 8.87 2.78
CA VAL A 112 12.59 8.45 3.51
C VAL A 112 12.79 7.04 4.05
N VAL A 113 12.36 6.85 5.29
CA VAL A 113 12.47 5.59 6.01
C VAL A 113 11.07 5.06 6.27
N LYS A 114 10.70 3.99 5.56
CA LYS A 114 9.44 3.27 5.75
C LYS A 114 9.66 2.17 6.78
N ILE A 115 8.84 2.18 7.84
CA ILE A 115 8.93 1.26 8.97
C ILE A 115 7.60 0.53 9.11
N ILE A 116 7.61 -0.80 9.04
CA ILE A 116 6.44 -1.64 9.33
C ILE A 116 6.15 -1.59 10.83
N LYS A 117 4.88 -1.38 11.22
CA LYS A 117 4.44 -1.36 12.62
C LYS A 117 4.41 -2.75 13.28
N ALA A 118 4.36 -2.80 14.60
CA ALA A 118 4.28 -4.04 15.35
C ALA A 118 2.95 -4.79 15.11
N ASP A 119 3.02 -6.13 15.22
CA ASP A 119 1.85 -7.02 15.31
C ASP A 119 0.84 -7.05 14.14
N PHE A 120 1.13 -6.47 12.97
CA PHE A 120 0.21 -6.57 11.84
C PHE A 120 0.07 -7.99 11.30
N GLU A 121 1.16 -8.75 11.13
CA GLU A 121 1.09 -10.06 10.50
C GLU A 121 0.22 -11.06 11.30
N LYS A 122 0.48 -11.18 12.60
CA LYS A 122 -0.21 -12.13 13.46
C LYS A 122 -1.69 -11.76 13.64
N SER A 123 -1.98 -10.49 13.89
CA SER A 123 -3.35 -10.00 14.03
C SER A 123 -4.13 -10.15 12.72
N PHE A 124 -3.51 -9.83 11.58
CA PHE A 124 -4.09 -9.96 10.24
C PHE A 124 -4.39 -11.42 9.89
N ARG A 125 -3.43 -12.35 10.06
CA ARG A 125 -3.66 -13.79 9.83
C ARG A 125 -4.80 -14.34 10.68
N LYS A 126 -4.85 -13.96 11.97
CA LYS A 126 -5.95 -14.32 12.86
C LYS A 126 -7.29 -13.80 12.33
N ASP A 127 -7.27 -12.60 11.77
CA ASP A 127 -8.45 -11.98 11.21
C ASP A 127 -8.93 -12.62 9.91
N VAL A 128 -8.03 -12.93 9.00
CA VAL A 128 -8.32 -13.70 7.79
C VAL A 128 -8.88 -15.07 8.16
N ALA A 129 -8.24 -15.80 9.08
CA ALA A 129 -8.69 -17.13 9.50
C ALA A 129 -10.13 -17.12 10.05
N ARG A 130 -10.47 -16.12 10.87
CA ARG A 130 -11.85 -15.94 11.35
C ARG A 130 -12.81 -15.66 10.19
N MET A 131 -12.47 -14.73 9.30
CA MET A 131 -13.34 -14.36 8.18
C MET A 131 -13.56 -15.54 7.23
N ARG A 132 -12.51 -16.30 6.93
CA ARG A 132 -12.58 -17.54 6.14
C ARG A 132 -13.56 -18.54 6.74
N ARG A 133 -13.55 -18.72 8.07
CA ARG A 133 -14.51 -19.58 8.77
C ARG A 133 -15.95 -19.09 8.55
N TRP A 134 -16.21 -17.80 8.73
CA TRP A 134 -17.55 -17.22 8.54
C TRP A 134 -18.04 -17.32 7.11
N LEU A 135 -17.18 -17.04 6.12
CA LEU A 135 -17.53 -17.19 4.71
C LEU A 135 -17.89 -18.63 4.36
N ARG A 136 -17.13 -19.62 4.86
CA ARG A 136 -17.45 -21.04 4.64
C ARG A 136 -18.81 -21.43 5.24
N ILE A 137 -19.11 -20.95 6.45
CA ILE A 137 -20.42 -21.17 7.09
C ILE A 137 -21.53 -20.52 6.26
N GLY A 138 -21.37 -19.26 5.82
CA GLY A 138 -22.36 -18.57 4.99
C GLY A 138 -22.60 -19.25 3.64
N LEU A 139 -21.54 -19.73 2.98
CA LEU A 139 -21.63 -20.47 1.71
C LEU A 139 -22.20 -21.89 1.88
N PHE A 140 -22.15 -22.45 3.09
CA PHE A 140 -22.83 -23.71 3.42
C PHE A 140 -24.33 -23.48 3.63
N LEU A 141 -24.70 -22.44 4.37
CA LEU A 141 -26.10 -22.09 4.65
C LEU A 141 -26.85 -21.55 3.43
N ASN A 142 -26.16 -20.92 2.48
CA ASN A 142 -26.75 -20.45 1.23
C ASN A 142 -25.90 -20.85 0.01
N PRO A 143 -26.10 -22.07 -0.52
CA PRO A 143 -25.34 -22.58 -1.66
C PRO A 143 -25.47 -21.74 -2.93
N ARG A 144 -26.54 -20.94 -3.09
CA ARG A 144 -26.71 -20.05 -4.25
C ARG A 144 -25.63 -18.97 -4.33
N LEU A 145 -25.07 -18.55 -3.18
CA LEU A 145 -23.97 -17.59 -3.12
C LEU A 145 -22.68 -18.11 -3.78
N ARG A 146 -22.48 -19.44 -3.83
CA ARG A 146 -21.32 -20.03 -4.54
C ARG A 146 -21.35 -19.81 -6.05
N LYS A 147 -22.54 -19.58 -6.62
CA LYS A 147 -22.72 -19.36 -8.07
C LYS A 147 -22.51 -17.90 -8.48
N VAL A 148 -22.51 -16.97 -7.53
CA VAL A 148 -22.42 -15.52 -7.78
C VAL A 148 -20.98 -15.00 -7.61
N GLY A 149 -20.13 -15.70 -6.86
CA GLY A 149 -18.72 -15.34 -6.75
C GLY A 149 -17.91 -16.25 -5.83
N ASN A 150 -16.60 -16.01 -5.76
CA ASN A 150 -15.66 -16.74 -4.90
C ASN A 150 -15.11 -15.83 -3.78
N PRO A 151 -15.90 -15.54 -2.73
CA PRO A 151 -15.45 -14.66 -1.64
C PRO A 151 -14.29 -15.25 -0.82
N VAL A 152 -14.14 -16.58 -0.81
CA VAL A 152 -13.01 -17.25 -0.16
C VAL A 152 -11.73 -17.05 -0.97
N GLY A 153 -11.80 -17.16 -2.30
CA GLY A 153 -10.70 -16.88 -3.21
C GLY A 153 -10.28 -15.41 -3.15
N LEU A 154 -11.24 -14.48 -3.12
CA LEU A 154 -10.95 -13.06 -2.90
C LEU A 154 -10.21 -12.85 -1.58
N LEU A 155 -10.71 -13.43 -0.48
CA LEU A 155 -10.05 -13.32 0.82
C LEU A 155 -8.63 -13.92 0.81
N GLN A 156 -8.42 -15.03 0.09
CA GLN A 156 -7.09 -15.62 -0.09
C GLN A 156 -6.15 -14.66 -0.82
N HIS A 157 -6.61 -14.04 -1.91
CA HIS A 157 -5.84 -13.07 -2.64
C HIS A 157 -5.48 -11.84 -1.78
N VAL A 158 -6.44 -11.33 -0.98
CA VAL A 158 -6.18 -10.26 -0.01
C VAL A 158 -5.12 -10.69 1.02
N GLU A 159 -5.22 -11.93 1.52
CA GLU A 159 -4.21 -12.46 2.45
C GLU A 159 -2.84 -12.50 1.82
N ASP A 160 -2.71 -13.11 0.65
CA ASP A 160 -1.42 -13.34 -0.01
C ASP A 160 -0.73 -12.02 -0.35
N TYR A 161 -1.45 -11.07 -0.97
CA TYR A 161 -0.91 -9.76 -1.32
C TYR A 161 -0.53 -8.93 -0.08
N THR A 162 -1.39 -8.90 0.95
CA THR A 162 -1.10 -8.14 2.18
C THR A 162 0.09 -8.73 2.95
N LEU A 163 0.25 -10.06 2.96
CA LEU A 163 1.40 -10.70 3.59
C LEU A 163 2.71 -10.42 2.84
N ARG A 164 2.66 -10.27 1.51
CA ARG A 164 3.83 -9.82 0.73
C ARG A 164 4.21 -8.38 1.05
N GLU A 165 3.24 -7.48 1.25
CA GLU A 165 3.53 -6.11 1.68
C GLU A 165 4.26 -6.07 3.03
N LEU A 166 3.96 -7.03 3.93
CA LEU A 166 4.58 -7.09 5.27
C LEU A 166 6.06 -7.51 5.28
N ASP A 167 6.65 -7.74 4.11
CA ASP A 167 8.08 -7.96 3.92
C ASP A 167 8.63 -6.99 2.88
N LEU A 168 9.25 -5.90 3.35
CA LEU A 168 9.77 -4.84 2.49
C LEU A 168 10.90 -5.29 1.55
N ARG A 169 11.47 -6.49 1.75
CA ARG A 169 12.41 -7.07 0.79
C ARG A 169 11.76 -7.32 -0.57
N ASN A 170 10.45 -7.60 -0.59
CA ASN A 170 9.70 -7.74 -1.84
C ASN A 170 9.65 -6.40 -2.60
N GLU A 171 9.51 -5.28 -1.89
CA GLU A 171 9.51 -3.94 -2.48
C GLU A 171 10.90 -3.55 -3.01
N ILE A 172 11.96 -3.86 -2.26
CA ILE A 172 13.36 -3.68 -2.69
C ILE A 172 13.64 -4.46 -3.99
N GLN A 173 13.30 -5.76 -4.00
CA GLN A 173 13.49 -6.62 -5.17
C GLN A 173 12.64 -6.18 -6.35
N GLY A 174 11.39 -5.76 -6.10
CA GLY A 174 10.48 -5.24 -7.12
C GLY A 174 11.01 -3.95 -7.75
N ALA A 175 11.49 -3.01 -6.95
CA ALA A 175 12.08 -1.77 -7.44
C ALA A 175 13.32 -2.03 -8.32
N GLU A 176 14.20 -2.95 -7.89
CA GLU A 176 15.38 -3.32 -8.65
C GLU A 176 15.04 -4.05 -9.97
N LEU A 177 14.03 -4.93 -9.94
CA LEU A 177 13.52 -5.60 -11.13
C LEU A 177 12.98 -4.57 -12.14
N LEU A 178 12.13 -3.64 -11.71
CA LEU A 178 11.59 -2.59 -12.58
C LEU A 178 12.70 -1.75 -13.18
N ARG A 179 13.67 -1.31 -12.35
CA ARG A 179 14.84 -0.55 -12.82
C ARG A 179 15.64 -1.31 -13.87
N THR A 180 15.88 -2.60 -13.65
CA THR A 180 16.58 -3.47 -14.61
C THR A 180 15.81 -3.58 -15.92
N LYS A 181 14.49 -3.80 -15.85
CA LYS A 181 13.63 -3.88 -17.03
C LYS A 181 13.56 -2.58 -17.81
N ALA A 182 13.52 -1.42 -17.15
CA ALA A 182 13.61 -0.13 -17.84
C ALA A 182 14.89 -0.02 -18.66
N LYS A 183 16.03 -0.41 -18.07
CA LYS A 183 17.35 -0.34 -18.72
C LYS A 183 17.47 -1.30 -19.90
N GLU A 184 16.90 -2.50 -19.81
CA GLU A 184 16.90 -3.48 -20.90
C GLU A 184 16.22 -2.93 -22.17
N VAL A 185 15.16 -2.14 -22.03
CA VAL A 185 14.38 -1.62 -23.16
C VAL A 185 14.73 -0.18 -23.55
N GLU A 186 15.56 0.51 -22.78
CA GLU A 186 15.83 1.96 -22.91
C GLU A 186 16.22 2.39 -24.34
N ASN A 187 17.04 1.59 -25.02
CA ASN A 187 17.48 1.88 -26.39
C ASN A 187 16.35 1.75 -27.43
N GLN A 188 15.37 0.88 -27.20
CA GLN A 188 14.26 0.62 -28.13
C GLN A 188 13.04 1.47 -27.79
N PHE A 189 12.83 1.73 -26.50
CA PHE A 189 11.71 2.47 -25.96
C PHE A 189 12.18 3.42 -24.86
N PRO A 190 12.71 4.60 -25.23
CA PRO A 190 13.20 5.56 -24.25
C PRO A 190 12.05 6.12 -23.41
N MET A 191 12.26 6.16 -22.08
CA MET A 191 11.32 6.66 -21.09
C MET A 191 11.95 7.80 -20.27
N PRO A 192 12.14 9.00 -20.85
CA PRO A 192 12.94 10.06 -20.25
C PRO A 192 12.35 10.65 -18.95
N LEU A 193 11.04 10.48 -18.71
CA LEU A 193 10.36 10.92 -17.49
C LEU A 193 10.26 9.83 -16.42
N LEU A 194 10.86 8.65 -16.64
CA LEU A 194 10.87 7.56 -15.67
C LEU A 194 12.12 7.63 -14.80
N LYS A 195 11.93 7.75 -13.48
CA LYS A 195 13.00 7.62 -12.48
C LYS A 195 12.57 6.68 -11.38
N PHE A 196 13.51 5.85 -10.91
CA PHE A 196 13.34 5.01 -9.72
C PHE A 196 14.14 5.61 -8.56
N PRO A 197 13.60 5.64 -7.33
CA PRO A 197 14.35 6.11 -6.17
C PRO A 197 15.53 5.18 -5.90
N LYS A 198 16.67 5.77 -5.50
CA LYS A 198 17.77 4.98 -4.93
C LYS A 198 17.30 4.28 -3.65
N VAL A 199 17.66 3.03 -3.47
CA VAL A 199 17.45 2.27 -2.22
C VAL A 199 18.81 2.07 -1.55
N TRP A 200 18.85 2.04 -0.21
CA TRP A 200 20.02 1.69 0.60
C TRP A 200 19.80 0.31 1.25
N PRO A 201 20.17 -0.80 0.57
CA PRO A 201 19.88 -2.16 1.05
C PRO A 201 20.53 -2.49 2.40
N GLU A 202 21.70 -1.93 2.70
CA GLU A 202 22.45 -2.10 3.93
C GLU A 202 21.76 -1.48 5.15
N LEU A 203 20.94 -0.45 4.93
CA LEU A 203 20.07 0.15 5.95
C LEU A 203 18.65 -0.42 5.93
N SER A 204 18.38 -1.38 5.04
CA SER A 204 17.05 -1.94 4.82
C SER A 204 16.98 -3.43 5.18
N ASN A 205 15.79 -3.90 5.51
CA ASN A 205 15.50 -5.31 5.77
C ASN A 205 14.01 -5.61 5.54
N ARG A 206 13.51 -6.71 6.12
CA ARG A 206 12.09 -7.10 5.99
C ARG A 206 11.10 -6.09 6.60
N HIS A 207 11.52 -5.26 7.55
CA HIS A 207 10.66 -4.34 8.28
C HIS A 207 10.96 -2.86 8.02
N ILE A 208 12.18 -2.53 7.56
CA ILE A 208 12.62 -1.17 7.30
C ILE A 208 13.11 -1.05 5.86
N LEU A 209 12.67 0.01 5.17
CA LEU A 209 13.12 0.38 3.85
C LEU A 209 13.61 1.83 3.87
N VAL A 210 14.88 2.03 3.49
CA VAL A 210 15.48 3.34 3.31
C VAL A 210 15.62 3.60 1.81
N MET A 211 14.99 4.68 1.34
CA MET A 211 15.01 5.06 -0.08
C MET A 211 15.08 6.58 -0.26
N GLU A 212 15.41 7.01 -1.48
CA GLU A 212 15.60 8.41 -1.84
C GLU A 212 14.33 9.22 -1.59
N HIS A 213 14.47 10.38 -0.96
CA HIS A 213 13.36 11.29 -0.79
C HIS A 213 13.08 12.05 -2.10
N ILE A 214 12.03 11.66 -2.81
CA ILE A 214 11.57 12.37 -4.01
C ILE A 214 10.69 13.55 -3.58
N LYS A 215 11.21 14.77 -3.72
CA LYS A 215 10.49 16.03 -3.44
C LYS A 215 9.74 16.53 -4.68
N ALA A 216 8.62 15.90 -4.99
CA ALA A 216 7.75 16.30 -6.09
C ALA A 216 6.26 16.18 -5.73
N PRO A 217 5.37 16.96 -6.37
CA PRO A 217 3.93 16.76 -6.24
C PRO A 217 3.53 15.34 -6.66
N THR A 218 2.50 14.79 -6.02
CA THR A 218 1.91 13.52 -6.44
C THR A 218 1.13 13.69 -7.75
N LEU A 219 0.96 12.60 -8.50
CA LEU A 219 0.12 12.60 -9.70
C LEU A 219 -1.31 13.11 -9.38
N GLU A 220 -1.87 12.68 -8.26
CA GLU A 220 -3.20 13.11 -7.83
C GLU A 220 -3.29 14.62 -7.56
N SER A 221 -2.29 15.20 -6.88
CA SER A 221 -2.25 16.65 -6.65
C SER A 221 -2.25 17.39 -7.97
N ARG A 222 -1.40 16.96 -8.90
CA ARG A 222 -1.28 17.57 -10.23
C ARG A 222 -2.55 17.42 -11.06
N LEU A 223 -3.26 16.28 -10.95
CA LEU A 223 -4.57 16.07 -11.56
C LEU A 223 -5.64 17.00 -10.97
N SER A 224 -5.65 17.15 -9.64
CA SER A 224 -6.59 18.02 -8.91
C SER A 224 -6.37 19.49 -9.25
N ASP A 225 -5.11 19.91 -9.32
CA ASP A 225 -4.67 21.26 -9.68
C ASP A 225 -4.80 21.54 -11.19
N LYS A 226 -5.12 20.51 -11.99
CA LYS A 226 -5.21 20.54 -13.46
C LYS A 226 -3.93 21.07 -14.12
N ASP A 227 -2.80 20.68 -13.55
CA ASP A 227 -1.47 21.17 -13.90
C ASP A 227 -0.66 20.11 -14.67
N LEU A 228 -1.32 19.19 -15.39
CA LEU A 228 -0.67 18.21 -16.26
C LEU A 228 -0.89 18.58 -17.72
N SER A 229 0.21 18.66 -18.47
CA SER A 229 0.15 18.84 -19.92
C SER A 229 -0.33 17.56 -20.61
N TRP A 230 -0.82 17.70 -21.84
CA TRP A 230 -1.16 16.53 -22.65
C TRP A 230 0.06 15.65 -22.92
N GLU A 231 1.23 16.27 -23.09
CA GLU A 231 2.51 15.61 -23.25
C GLU A 231 2.87 14.77 -22.02
N ASP A 232 2.67 15.28 -20.80
CA ASP A 232 2.89 14.53 -19.56
C ASP A 232 1.98 13.29 -19.48
N LEU A 233 0.70 13.46 -19.81
CA LEU A 233 -0.28 12.37 -19.80
C LEU A 233 0.07 11.30 -20.84
N LEU A 234 0.51 11.72 -22.04
CA LEU A 234 0.99 10.79 -23.08
C LEU A 234 2.23 10.03 -22.61
N GLN A 235 3.19 10.68 -21.95
CA GLN A 235 4.37 9.99 -21.40
C GLN A 235 3.99 9.01 -20.30
N LEU A 236 3.08 9.39 -19.39
CA LEU A 236 2.57 8.50 -18.35
C LEU A 236 1.91 7.26 -18.95
N PHE A 237 1.07 7.43 -19.98
CA PHE A 237 0.43 6.34 -20.70
C PHE A 237 1.45 5.45 -21.41
N ARG A 238 2.46 6.05 -22.07
CA ARG A 238 3.54 5.32 -22.75
C ARG A 238 4.36 4.47 -21.79
N ILE A 239 4.75 5.02 -20.64
CA ILE A 239 5.52 4.31 -19.62
C ILE A 239 4.70 3.13 -19.09
N HIS A 240 3.45 3.35 -18.66
CA HIS A 240 2.60 2.25 -18.17
C HIS A 240 2.33 1.20 -19.25
N GLY A 241 2.08 1.64 -20.49
CA GLY A 241 1.87 0.74 -21.63
C GLY A 241 3.09 -0.12 -21.95
N ALA A 242 4.30 0.44 -21.86
CA ALA A 242 5.53 -0.30 -22.05
C ALA A 242 5.68 -1.41 -21.01
N TYR A 243 5.41 -1.12 -19.73
CA TYR A 243 5.45 -2.13 -18.67
C TYR A 243 4.39 -3.22 -18.85
N MET A 244 3.15 -2.80 -19.13
CA MET A 244 2.00 -3.69 -19.20
C MET A 244 2.00 -4.60 -20.43
N PHE A 245 2.30 -4.04 -21.61
CA PHE A 245 2.15 -4.74 -22.89
C PHE A 245 3.49 -5.14 -23.52
N GLY A 246 4.57 -4.43 -23.21
CA GLY A 246 5.89 -4.72 -23.77
C GLY A 246 6.72 -5.63 -22.87
N ILE A 247 6.97 -5.19 -21.63
CA ILE A 247 7.84 -5.87 -20.68
C ILE A 247 7.12 -7.06 -20.03
N GLY A 248 5.81 -6.97 -19.84
CA GLY A 248 5.03 -7.99 -19.12
C GLY A 248 5.28 -7.99 -17.61
N THR A 249 5.73 -6.87 -17.06
CA THR A 249 5.92 -6.68 -15.62
C THR A 249 4.97 -5.60 -15.15
N PHE A 250 4.13 -5.90 -14.16
CA PHE A 250 3.18 -4.94 -13.62
C PHE A 250 3.68 -4.39 -12.27
N HIS A 251 3.54 -3.07 -12.07
CA HIS A 251 3.67 -2.47 -10.76
C HIS A 251 2.32 -2.62 -10.04
N GLY A 252 2.13 -3.73 -9.32
CA GLY A 252 0.89 -4.02 -8.57
C GLY A 252 0.81 -5.46 -8.10
#